data_AF-A8MA59-F1
#
_entry.id   AF-A8MA59-F1
#
_cell.length_a   1.000
_cell.length_b   1.000
_cell.length_c   1.000
_cell.angle_alpha   90.00
_cell.angle_beta   90.00
_cell.angle_gamma   90.00
#
_symmetry.space_group_name_H-M   'P 1'
#
loop_
_entity.id
_entity.type
_entity.pdbx_description
1 polymer ?
#
loop_
_entity_poly.entity_id
_entity_poly.type
_entity_poly.pdbx_seq_one_letter_code
_entity_poly.pdbx_strand_id
1 'polypeptide(L)'
;MSLLNVEELEKKIEELNVKLNDVNGELDKTYKELNELKGKLNEKRSQLTAVINQLNSKRAELSELKNKINELISKRNNLIEYLKKNKAEKDEVSKRIIQLRDRVRNLRELLKELEASGGRVQDKDKLRVLIERLEFEHDTSPSDLKKEMEFYKTITELEKNLEKAETLDELRNHIANTVKEIEELSRRRTELVNSLKSTYEGSYKPLKDELMGLRSKVNEIRNSIGELKKRRDELKAERDEIKKQMLGLYARIKELKETKRQIIDEINKNRLLLVAARKSAAAAERRRSEESVKGELRRKAMEALQKLEKGERVSLDELMGLEDSDDQQSE
;
A
#
# COMPACT_ATOMS: atom_id res chain seq x y z
N MET A 1 22.27 76.33 27.90
CA MET A 1 21.99 74.93 27.50
C MET A 1 20.50 74.84 27.23
N SER A 2 20.13 74.40 26.02
CA SER A 2 18.75 74.32 25.56
C SER A 2 17.88 73.65 26.62
N LEU A 3 16.85 74.36 27.08
CA LEU A 3 15.76 73.77 27.84
C LEU A 3 15.29 72.53 27.07
N LEU A 4 15.35 71.34 27.67
CA LEU A 4 14.62 70.20 27.12
C LEU A 4 13.16 70.64 27.04
N ASN A 5 12.65 70.79 25.81
CA ASN A 5 11.29 71.27 25.60
C ASN A 5 10.34 70.17 26.05
N VAL A 6 9.64 70.42 27.16
CA VAL A 6 8.73 69.46 27.79
C VAL A 6 7.67 68.98 26.79
N GLU A 7 7.16 69.90 25.96
CA GLU A 7 6.20 69.63 24.89
C GLU A 7 6.73 68.69 23.79
N GLU A 8 8.02 68.79 23.44
CA GLU A 8 8.62 67.92 22.41
C GLU A 8 8.78 66.49 22.93
N LEU A 9 9.12 66.32 24.21
CA LEU A 9 9.20 65.01 24.85
C LEU A 9 7.81 64.37 25.01
N GLU A 10 6.79 65.15 25.32
CA GLU A 10 5.39 64.69 25.39
C GLU A 10 4.89 64.20 24.03
N LYS A 11 5.07 65.02 22.98
CA LYS A 11 4.73 64.62 21.59
C LYS A 11 5.48 63.34 21.17
N LYS A 12 6.77 63.24 21.49
CA LYS A 12 7.57 62.05 21.16
C LYS A 12 7.10 60.79 21.91
N ILE A 13 6.64 60.94 23.16
CA ILE A 13 6.05 59.83 23.91
C ILE A 13 4.72 59.41 23.29
N GLU A 14 3.86 60.36 22.88
CA GLU A 14 2.60 60.07 22.19
C GLU A 14 2.84 59.32 20.87
N GLU A 15 3.75 59.79 20.03
CA GLU A 15 4.13 59.13 18.78
C GLU A 15 4.63 57.69 19.01
N LEU A 16 5.46 57.48 20.04
CA LEU A 16 5.95 56.14 20.39
C LEU A 16 4.83 55.25 20.94
N ASN A 17 3.87 55.79 21.68
CA ASN A 17 2.69 55.04 22.14
C ASN A 17 1.81 54.61 20.97
N VAL A 18 1.64 55.46 19.95
CA VAL A 18 0.93 55.08 18.70
C VAL A 18 1.66 53.93 18.01
N LYS A 19 2.97 54.06 17.79
CA LYS A 19 3.79 52.97 17.21
C LYS A 19 3.72 51.68 18.02
N LEU A 20 3.68 51.77 19.35
CA LEU A 20 3.52 50.61 20.23
C LEU A 20 2.17 49.92 20.02
N ASN A 21 1.09 50.69 19.88
CA ASN A 21 -0.24 50.17 19.59
C ASN A 21 -0.30 49.50 18.21
N ASP A 22 0.33 50.08 17.19
CA ASP A 22 0.42 49.49 15.85
C ASP A 22 1.14 48.15 15.87
N VAL A 23 2.31 48.08 16.54
CA VAL A 23 3.07 46.83 16.70
C VAL A 23 2.28 45.78 17.48
N ASN A 24 1.52 46.16 18.51
CA ASN A 24 0.61 45.25 19.21
C ASN A 24 -0.49 44.72 18.28
N GLY A 25 -1.09 45.59 17.45
CA GLY A 25 -2.08 45.20 16.46
C GLY A 25 -1.53 44.24 15.41
N GLU A 26 -0.30 44.44 14.94
CA GLU A 26 0.39 43.51 14.05
C GLU A 26 0.69 42.16 14.72
N LEU A 27 1.11 42.18 15.99
CA LEU A 27 1.31 40.95 16.77
C LEU A 27 0.00 40.15 16.89
N ASP A 28 -1.11 40.81 17.21
CA ASP A 28 -2.40 40.13 17.35
C ASP A 28 -2.89 39.53 16.02
N LYS A 29 -2.69 40.24 14.90
CA LYS A 29 -2.98 39.72 13.55
C LYS A 29 -2.12 38.50 13.21
N THR A 30 -0.81 38.59 13.41
CA THR A 30 0.11 37.48 13.13
C THR A 30 -0.15 36.25 14.01
N TYR A 31 -0.56 36.44 15.28
CA TYR A 31 -0.99 35.33 16.14
C TYR A 31 -2.29 34.67 15.66
N LYS A 32 -3.26 35.45 15.17
CA LYS A 32 -4.50 34.90 14.60
C LYS A 32 -4.20 34.04 13.36
N GLU A 33 -3.42 34.57 12.42
CA GLU A 33 -2.97 33.83 11.24
C GLU A 33 -2.23 32.54 11.61
N LEU A 34 -1.35 32.60 12.62
CA LEU A 34 -0.64 31.43 13.11
C LEU A 34 -1.60 30.36 13.67
N ASN A 35 -2.63 30.76 14.41
CA ASN A 35 -3.61 29.83 14.95
C ASN A 35 -4.47 29.19 13.85
N GLU A 36 -4.84 29.95 12.82
CA GLU A 36 -5.54 29.40 11.65
C GLU A 36 -4.66 28.37 10.91
N LEU A 37 -3.38 28.66 10.69
CA LEU A 37 -2.45 27.72 10.07
C LEU A 37 -2.24 26.46 10.93
N LYS A 38 -2.21 26.59 12.26
CA LYS A 38 -2.19 25.41 13.17
C LYS A 38 -3.44 24.55 13.01
N GLY A 39 -4.61 25.16 12.86
CA GLY A 39 -5.87 24.46 12.56
C GLY A 39 -5.77 23.66 11.26
N LYS A 40 -5.41 24.34 10.16
CA LYS A 40 -5.19 23.71 8.85
C LYS A 40 -4.15 22.59 8.90
N LEU A 41 -3.06 22.77 9.65
CA LEU A 41 -2.02 21.75 9.82
C LEU A 41 -2.57 20.49 10.51
N ASN A 42 -3.40 20.65 11.54
CA ASN A 42 -4.01 19.53 12.25
C ASN A 42 -5.01 18.77 11.36
N GLU A 43 -5.81 19.49 10.57
CA GLU A 43 -6.70 18.89 9.57
C GLU A 43 -5.91 18.07 8.54
N LYS A 44 -4.83 18.64 7.97
CA LYS A 44 -3.97 17.92 7.01
C LYS A 44 -3.29 16.70 7.62
N ARG A 45 -2.88 16.78 8.89
CA ARG A 45 -2.36 15.61 9.63
C ARG A 45 -3.42 14.52 9.78
N SER A 46 -4.65 14.88 10.13
CA SER A 46 -5.76 13.93 10.24
C SER A 46 -6.06 13.24 8.90
N GLN A 47 -6.15 14.02 7.81
CA GLN A 47 -6.32 13.50 6.45
C GLN A 47 -5.18 12.56 6.05
N LEU A 48 -3.92 12.93 6.36
CA LEU A 48 -2.75 12.09 6.08
C LEU A 48 -2.83 10.74 6.83
N THR A 49 -3.19 10.76 8.11
CA THR A 49 -3.37 9.54 8.91
C THR A 49 -4.48 8.65 8.33
N ALA A 50 -5.61 9.23 7.93
CA ALA A 50 -6.69 8.49 7.29
C ALA A 50 -6.24 7.80 5.99
N VAL A 51 -5.53 8.51 5.12
CA VAL A 51 -4.97 7.95 3.87
C VAL A 51 -3.94 6.86 4.16
N ILE A 52 -3.07 7.03 5.17
CA ILE A 52 -2.11 6.00 5.58
C ILE A 52 -2.84 4.73 6.04
N ASN A 53 -3.90 4.86 6.83
CA ASN A 53 -4.69 3.72 7.31
C ASN A 53 -5.38 3.00 6.15
N GLN A 54 -5.99 3.73 5.21
CA GLN A 54 -6.57 3.15 3.99
C GLN A 54 -5.52 2.40 3.17
N LEU A 55 -4.32 2.97 3.02
CA LEU A 55 -3.21 2.36 2.28
C LEU A 55 -2.74 1.07 2.95
N ASN A 56 -2.65 1.04 4.28
CA ASN A 56 -2.31 -0.16 5.04
C ASN A 56 -3.38 -1.24 4.91
N SER A 57 -4.66 -0.88 4.98
CA SER A 57 -5.79 -1.79 4.75
C SER A 57 -5.72 -2.41 3.34
N LYS A 58 -5.57 -1.58 2.30
CA LYS A 58 -5.45 -2.07 0.91
C LYS A 58 -4.23 -2.95 0.68
N ARG A 59 -3.12 -2.69 1.38
CA ARG A 59 -1.92 -3.57 1.35
C ARG A 59 -2.18 -4.92 2.00
N ALA A 60 -2.94 -4.96 3.09
CA ALA A 60 -3.34 -6.21 3.75
C ALA A 60 -4.24 -7.03 2.82
N GLU A 61 -5.30 -6.41 2.26
CA GLU A 61 -6.17 -7.03 1.25
C GLU A 61 -5.35 -7.60 0.07
N LEU A 62 -4.38 -6.83 -0.45
CA LEU A 62 -3.49 -7.27 -1.53
C LEU A 62 -2.64 -8.49 -1.13
N SER A 63 -2.18 -8.54 0.12
CA SER A 63 -1.39 -9.65 0.63
C SER A 63 -2.22 -10.93 0.72
N GLU A 64 -3.43 -10.83 1.25
CA GLU A 64 -4.38 -11.95 1.34
C GLU A 64 -4.73 -12.50 -0.04
N LEU A 65 -5.04 -11.62 -1.01
CA LEU A 65 -5.32 -12.04 -2.37
C LEU A 65 -4.12 -12.72 -3.04
N LYS A 66 -2.89 -12.24 -2.79
CA LYS A 66 -1.68 -12.91 -3.29
C LYS A 66 -1.52 -14.31 -2.73
N ASN A 67 -1.77 -14.49 -1.43
CA ASN A 67 -1.73 -15.81 -0.80
C ASN A 67 -2.77 -16.75 -1.42
N LYS A 68 -4.01 -16.28 -1.57
CA LYS A 68 -5.07 -17.05 -2.23
C LYS A 68 -4.71 -17.42 -3.68
N ILE A 69 -4.14 -16.49 -4.44
CA ILE A 69 -3.66 -16.76 -5.81
C ILE A 69 -2.58 -17.84 -5.79
N ASN A 70 -1.62 -17.78 -4.88
CA ASN A 70 -0.55 -18.77 -4.78
C ASN A 70 -1.10 -20.16 -4.47
N GLU A 71 -2.05 -20.29 -3.54
CA GLU A 71 -2.72 -21.55 -3.25
C GLU A 71 -3.45 -22.12 -4.47
N LEU A 72 -4.19 -21.28 -5.20
CA LEU A 72 -4.89 -21.68 -6.41
C LEU A 72 -3.92 -22.06 -7.54
N ILE A 73 -2.76 -21.40 -7.66
CA ILE A 73 -1.70 -21.78 -8.59
C ILE A 73 -1.15 -23.16 -8.25
N SER A 74 -0.89 -23.45 -6.97
CA SER A 74 -0.44 -24.78 -6.53
C SER A 74 -1.47 -25.85 -6.87
N LYS A 75 -2.76 -25.61 -6.57
CA LYS A 75 -3.87 -26.51 -6.97
C LYS A 75 -3.92 -26.71 -8.48
N ARG A 76 -3.76 -25.63 -9.25
CA ARG A 76 -3.73 -25.67 -10.73
C ARG A 76 -2.56 -26.54 -11.23
N ASN A 77 -1.37 -26.39 -10.65
CA ASN A 77 -0.20 -27.13 -11.06
C ASN A 77 -0.38 -28.64 -10.80
N ASN A 78 -0.92 -29.01 -9.63
CA ASN A 78 -1.25 -30.40 -9.31
C ASN A 78 -2.27 -30.98 -10.30
N LEU A 79 -3.32 -30.22 -10.64
CA LEU A 79 -4.29 -30.63 -11.66
C LEU A 79 -3.66 -30.79 -13.05
N ILE A 80 -2.76 -29.89 -13.44
CA ILE A 80 -2.04 -30.00 -14.72
C ILE A 80 -1.18 -31.27 -14.73
N GLU A 81 -0.50 -31.59 -13.64
CA GLU A 81 0.31 -32.81 -13.54
C GLU A 81 -0.57 -34.07 -13.65
N TYR A 82 -1.70 -34.10 -12.94
CA TYR A 82 -2.68 -35.17 -13.05
C TYR A 82 -3.21 -35.35 -14.48
N LEU A 83 -3.58 -34.25 -15.14
CA LEU A 83 -4.01 -34.26 -16.55
C LEU A 83 -2.91 -34.78 -17.48
N LYS A 84 -1.64 -34.41 -17.24
CA LYS A 84 -0.50 -34.91 -18.03
C LYS A 84 -0.31 -36.42 -17.86
N LYS A 85 -0.38 -36.94 -16.63
CA LYS A 85 -0.28 -38.38 -16.34
C LYS A 85 -1.39 -39.17 -17.04
N ASN A 86 -2.65 -38.79 -16.84
CA ASN A 86 -3.78 -39.43 -17.51
C ASN A 86 -3.70 -39.36 -19.04
N LYS A 87 -3.19 -38.25 -19.59
CA LYS A 87 -2.98 -38.14 -21.04
C LYS A 87 -1.91 -39.12 -21.54
N ALA A 88 -0.79 -39.25 -20.83
CA ALA A 88 0.26 -40.20 -21.16
C ALA A 88 -0.26 -41.64 -21.11
N GLU A 89 -0.95 -42.04 -20.03
CA GLU A 89 -1.58 -43.36 -19.90
C GLU A 89 -2.55 -43.64 -21.05
N LYS A 90 -3.40 -42.67 -21.39
CA LYS A 90 -4.36 -42.80 -22.50
C LYS A 90 -3.66 -42.96 -23.85
N ASP A 91 -2.52 -42.31 -24.06
CA ASP A 91 -1.74 -42.44 -25.30
C ASP A 91 -0.99 -43.80 -25.35
N GLU A 92 -0.50 -44.31 -24.23
CA GLU A 92 0.07 -45.66 -24.11
C GLU A 92 -0.95 -46.75 -24.39
N VAL A 93 -2.13 -46.68 -23.75
CA VAL A 93 -3.26 -47.59 -24.02
C VAL A 93 -3.65 -47.53 -25.49
N SER A 94 -3.67 -46.34 -26.09
CA SER A 94 -3.98 -46.17 -27.52
C SER A 94 -2.94 -46.86 -28.42
N LYS A 95 -1.65 -46.75 -28.10
CA LYS A 95 -0.58 -47.48 -28.82
C LYS A 95 -0.72 -48.99 -28.68
N ARG A 96 -1.02 -49.48 -27.47
CA ARG A 96 -1.20 -50.91 -27.21
C ARG A 96 -2.38 -51.49 -27.99
N ILE A 97 -3.51 -50.77 -28.06
CA ILE A 97 -4.66 -51.15 -28.87
C ILE A 97 -4.27 -51.27 -30.35
N ILE A 98 -3.48 -50.34 -30.89
CA ILE A 98 -3.03 -50.39 -32.29
C ILE A 98 -2.17 -51.64 -32.53
N GLN A 99 -1.17 -51.90 -31.68
CA GLN A 99 -0.31 -53.09 -31.78
C GLN A 99 -1.11 -54.40 -31.73
N LEU A 100 -2.08 -54.50 -30.83
CA LEU A 100 -2.94 -55.69 -30.73
C LEU A 100 -3.84 -55.85 -31.96
N ARG A 101 -4.38 -54.75 -32.50
CA ARG A 101 -5.17 -54.79 -33.74
C ARG A 101 -4.35 -55.26 -34.93
N ASP A 102 -3.11 -54.81 -35.05
CA ASP A 102 -2.20 -55.29 -36.11
C ASP A 102 -1.85 -56.76 -35.90
N ARG A 103 -1.62 -57.21 -34.66
CA ARG A 103 -1.43 -58.64 -34.36
C ARG A 103 -2.65 -59.48 -34.73
N VAL A 104 -3.86 -59.01 -34.44
CA VAL A 104 -5.11 -59.68 -34.84
C VAL A 104 -5.24 -59.74 -36.36
N ARG A 105 -4.84 -58.67 -37.08
CA ARG A 105 -4.82 -58.67 -38.55
C ARG A 105 -3.89 -59.77 -39.08
N ASN A 106 -2.66 -59.83 -38.59
CA ASN A 106 -1.67 -60.84 -39.01
C ASN A 106 -2.14 -62.26 -38.68
N LEU A 107 -2.69 -62.49 -37.48
CA LEU A 107 -3.23 -63.81 -37.10
C LEU A 107 -4.42 -64.23 -37.99
N ARG A 108 -5.27 -63.28 -38.39
CA ARG A 108 -6.38 -63.55 -39.32
C ARG A 108 -5.90 -63.84 -40.74
N GLU A 109 -4.81 -63.22 -41.17
CA GLU A 109 -4.17 -63.52 -42.47
C GLU A 109 -3.59 -64.93 -42.47
N LEU A 110 -2.83 -65.30 -41.43
CA LEU A 110 -2.33 -66.67 -41.25
C LEU A 110 -3.47 -67.70 -41.20
N LEU A 111 -4.55 -67.40 -40.48
CA LEU A 111 -5.73 -68.26 -40.43
C LEU A 111 -6.33 -68.47 -41.82
N LYS A 112 -6.45 -67.41 -42.63
CA LYS A 112 -6.95 -67.51 -44.01
C LYS A 112 -6.03 -68.32 -44.91
N GLU A 113 -4.71 -68.17 -44.78
CA GLU A 113 -3.73 -68.95 -45.55
C GLU A 113 -3.81 -70.44 -45.20
N LEU A 114 -3.90 -70.77 -43.91
CA LEU A 114 -4.08 -72.14 -43.42
C LEU A 114 -5.42 -72.74 -43.90
N GLU A 115 -6.52 -71.99 -43.79
CA GLU A 115 -7.84 -72.42 -44.29
C GLU A 115 -7.85 -72.63 -45.81
N ALA A 116 -7.14 -71.79 -46.59
CA ALA A 116 -7.01 -71.94 -48.04
C ALA A 116 -6.17 -73.16 -48.44
N SER A 117 -5.13 -73.50 -47.66
CA SER A 117 -4.29 -74.68 -47.88
C SER A 117 -4.94 -76.01 -47.48
N GLY A 118 -5.96 -75.97 -46.61
CA GLY A 118 -6.50 -77.15 -45.92
C GLY A 118 -7.81 -77.72 -46.47
N GLY A 119 -8.56 -76.99 -47.30
CA GLY A 119 -9.94 -77.40 -47.61
C GLY A 119 -10.83 -77.42 -46.36
N ARG A 120 -12.14 -77.70 -46.50
CA ARG A 120 -13.15 -77.59 -45.42
C ARG A 120 -12.64 -78.15 -44.08
N VAL A 121 -12.54 -77.27 -43.08
CA VAL A 121 -12.23 -77.63 -41.68
C VAL A 121 -13.24 -78.69 -41.24
N GLN A 122 -12.78 -79.93 -41.09
CA GLN A 122 -13.57 -81.01 -40.51
C GLN A 122 -13.59 -80.83 -38.99
N ASP A 123 -14.71 -81.17 -38.34
CA ASP A 123 -14.82 -81.04 -36.88
C ASP A 123 -13.77 -81.91 -36.20
N LYS A 124 -12.92 -81.30 -35.37
CA LYS A 124 -11.85 -81.95 -34.58
C LYS A 124 -12.33 -83.21 -33.87
N ASP A 125 -13.49 -83.12 -33.22
CA ASP A 125 -14.05 -84.24 -32.45
C ASP A 125 -14.51 -85.39 -33.36
N LYS A 126 -14.99 -85.08 -34.57
CA LYS A 126 -15.38 -86.12 -35.54
C LYS A 126 -14.16 -86.81 -36.13
N LEU A 127 -13.09 -86.06 -36.43
CA LEU A 127 -11.81 -86.61 -36.90
C LEU A 127 -11.18 -87.55 -35.87
N ARG A 128 -11.17 -87.15 -34.59
CA ARG A 128 -10.64 -87.98 -33.51
C ARG A 128 -11.39 -89.30 -33.36
N VAL A 129 -12.72 -89.25 -33.34
CA VAL A 129 -13.57 -90.46 -33.28
C VAL A 129 -13.40 -91.34 -34.52
N LEU A 130 -13.15 -90.75 -35.70
CA LEU A 130 -12.92 -91.50 -36.93
C LEU A 130 -11.57 -92.23 -36.92
N ILE A 131 -10.53 -91.59 -36.41
CA ILE A 131 -9.19 -92.18 -36.25
C ILE A 131 -9.27 -93.33 -35.23
N GLU A 132 -9.83 -93.09 -34.04
CA GLU A 132 -10.02 -94.12 -33.01
C GLU A 132 -10.81 -95.33 -33.54
N ARG A 133 -11.84 -95.08 -34.37
CA ARG A 133 -12.61 -96.15 -35.01
C ARG A 133 -11.81 -96.92 -36.05
N LEU A 134 -11.00 -96.25 -36.88
CA LEU A 134 -10.18 -96.88 -37.90
C LEU A 134 -9.00 -97.66 -37.31
N GLU A 135 -8.38 -97.15 -36.24
CA GLU A 135 -7.38 -97.87 -35.45
C GLU A 135 -7.98 -99.12 -34.81
N PHE A 136 -9.18 -99.00 -34.24
CA PHE A 136 -9.90 -100.16 -33.68
C PHE A 136 -10.26 -101.19 -34.76
N GLU A 137 -10.75 -100.76 -35.92
CA GLU A 137 -11.06 -101.64 -37.06
C GLU A 137 -9.81 -102.32 -37.62
N HIS A 138 -8.67 -101.63 -37.64
CA HIS A 138 -7.35 -102.18 -37.98
C HIS A 138 -6.91 -103.27 -36.99
N ASP A 139 -7.06 -103.03 -35.68
CA ASP A 139 -6.61 -103.96 -34.64
C ASP A 139 -7.50 -105.21 -34.49
N THR A 140 -8.78 -105.13 -34.90
CA THR A 140 -9.75 -106.23 -34.75
C THR A 140 -10.03 -107.03 -36.02
N SER A 141 -9.57 -106.57 -37.20
CA SER A 141 -9.85 -107.23 -38.48
C SER A 141 -8.63 -107.96 -39.06
N PRO A 142 -8.68 -109.29 -39.30
CA PRO A 142 -7.60 -110.00 -40.00
C PRO A 142 -7.58 -109.55 -41.47
N SER A 143 -6.59 -108.72 -41.84
CA SER A 143 -6.57 -108.00 -43.11
C SER A 143 -5.39 -108.39 -44.00
N ASP A 144 -5.56 -108.27 -45.33
CA ASP A 144 -4.49 -108.42 -46.32
C ASP A 144 -3.52 -107.22 -46.27
N LEU A 145 -2.23 -107.44 -46.59
CA LEU A 145 -1.17 -106.41 -46.58
C LEU A 145 -1.54 -105.13 -47.36
N LYS A 146 -2.33 -105.26 -48.44
CA LYS A 146 -2.81 -104.11 -49.22
C LYS A 146 -3.84 -103.25 -48.46
N LYS A 147 -4.72 -103.88 -47.69
CA LYS A 147 -5.75 -103.18 -46.88
C LYS A 147 -5.11 -102.51 -45.67
N GLU A 148 -4.13 -103.14 -45.03
CA GLU A 148 -3.34 -102.51 -43.95
C GLU A 148 -2.62 -101.25 -44.43
N MET A 149 -2.04 -101.30 -45.63
CA MET A 149 -1.38 -100.14 -46.23
C MET A 149 -2.35 -99.02 -46.63
N GLU A 150 -3.61 -99.34 -46.89
CA GLU A 150 -4.68 -98.35 -47.11
C GLU A 150 -5.14 -97.73 -45.79
N PHE A 151 -5.35 -98.54 -44.73
CA PHE A 151 -5.64 -98.04 -43.38
C PHE A 151 -4.55 -97.11 -42.86
N TYR A 152 -3.28 -97.49 -43.02
CA TYR A 152 -2.17 -96.66 -42.58
C TYR A 152 -2.13 -95.31 -43.31
N LYS A 153 -2.40 -95.30 -44.62
CA LYS A 153 -2.46 -94.05 -45.42
C LYS A 153 -3.64 -93.17 -45.00
N THR A 154 -4.81 -93.75 -44.77
CA THR A 154 -5.99 -92.99 -44.37
C THR A 154 -5.86 -92.45 -42.95
N ILE A 155 -5.32 -93.24 -42.00
CA ILE A 155 -5.03 -92.79 -40.64
C ILE A 155 -4.00 -91.66 -40.66
N THR A 156 -2.87 -91.82 -41.35
CA THR A 156 -1.86 -90.74 -41.43
C THR A 156 -2.36 -89.46 -42.12
N GLU A 157 -3.29 -89.56 -43.08
CA GLU A 157 -3.95 -88.39 -43.66
C GLU A 157 -4.94 -87.75 -42.68
N LEU A 158 -5.70 -88.54 -41.92
CA LEU A 158 -6.63 -88.06 -40.90
C LEU A 158 -5.91 -87.41 -39.72
N GLU A 159 -4.79 -87.98 -39.27
CA GLU A 159 -3.92 -87.41 -38.23
C GLU A 159 -3.38 -86.04 -38.67
N LYS A 160 -2.88 -85.93 -39.91
CA LYS A 160 -2.45 -84.64 -40.46
C LYS A 160 -3.58 -83.62 -40.55
N ASN A 161 -4.81 -84.05 -40.81
CA ASN A 161 -5.97 -83.17 -40.82
C ASN A 161 -6.41 -82.78 -39.41
N LEU A 162 -6.26 -83.69 -38.44
CA LEU A 162 -6.50 -83.42 -37.02
C LEU A 162 -5.51 -82.37 -36.50
N GLU A 163 -4.20 -82.54 -36.70
CA GLU A 163 -3.17 -81.57 -36.30
C GLU A 163 -3.46 -80.17 -36.87
N LYS A 164 -3.84 -80.07 -38.15
CA LYS A 164 -4.25 -78.80 -38.76
C LYS A 164 -5.48 -78.20 -38.08
N ALA A 165 -6.51 -79.00 -37.80
CA ALA A 165 -7.71 -78.54 -37.10
C ALA A 165 -7.37 -78.01 -35.70
N GLU A 166 -6.46 -78.66 -34.98
CA GLU A 166 -6.00 -78.19 -33.66
C GLU A 166 -5.28 -76.83 -33.76
N THR A 167 -4.36 -76.65 -34.71
CA THR A 167 -3.68 -75.36 -34.91
C THR A 167 -4.64 -74.23 -35.30
N LEU A 168 -5.68 -74.53 -36.08
CA LEU A 168 -6.71 -73.55 -36.43
C LEU A 168 -7.55 -73.13 -35.21
N ASP A 169 -7.93 -74.06 -34.35
CA ASP A 169 -8.66 -73.76 -33.12
C ASP A 169 -7.80 -72.95 -32.14
N GLU A 170 -6.52 -73.27 -32.00
CA GLU A 170 -5.59 -72.47 -31.20
C GLU A 170 -5.46 -71.03 -31.73
N LEU A 171 -5.31 -70.85 -33.04
CA LEU A 171 -5.27 -69.52 -33.67
C LEU A 171 -6.58 -68.76 -33.44
N ARG A 172 -7.74 -69.42 -33.58
CA ARG A 172 -9.06 -68.83 -33.30
C ARG A 172 -9.17 -68.40 -31.84
N ASN A 173 -8.70 -69.23 -30.90
CA ASN A 173 -8.67 -68.91 -29.47
C ASN A 173 -7.74 -67.73 -29.16
N HIS A 174 -6.56 -67.67 -29.77
CA HIS A 174 -5.65 -66.53 -29.62
C HIS A 174 -6.24 -65.24 -30.19
N ILE A 175 -6.92 -65.29 -31.34
CA ILE A 175 -7.64 -64.15 -31.91
C ILE A 175 -8.76 -63.72 -30.95
N ALA A 176 -9.55 -64.64 -30.41
CA ALA A 176 -10.63 -64.32 -29.49
C ALA A 176 -10.11 -63.65 -28.20
N ASN A 177 -9.02 -64.16 -27.63
CA ASN A 177 -8.41 -63.59 -26.42
C ASN A 177 -7.81 -62.21 -26.67
N THR A 178 -7.11 -62.02 -27.79
CA THR A 178 -6.55 -60.70 -28.16
C THR A 178 -7.64 -59.67 -28.46
N VAL A 179 -8.77 -60.08 -29.04
CA VAL A 179 -9.95 -59.21 -29.23
C VAL A 179 -10.55 -58.79 -27.89
N LYS A 180 -10.67 -59.71 -26.92
CA LYS A 180 -11.11 -59.36 -25.55
C LYS A 180 -10.19 -58.34 -24.89
N GLU A 181 -8.87 -58.51 -25.00
CA GLU A 181 -7.88 -57.54 -24.48
C GLU A 181 -8.05 -56.15 -25.14
N ILE A 182 -8.29 -56.11 -26.45
CA ILE A 182 -8.58 -54.85 -27.18
C ILE A 182 -9.84 -54.17 -26.65
N GLU A 183 -10.90 -54.94 -26.38
CA GLU A 183 -12.16 -54.40 -25.86
C GLU A 183 -12.00 -53.81 -24.45
N GLU A 184 -11.30 -54.52 -23.56
CA GLU A 184 -10.99 -54.03 -22.21
C GLU A 184 -10.16 -52.75 -22.24
N LEU A 185 -9.08 -52.73 -23.04
CA LEU A 185 -8.26 -51.53 -23.22
C LEU A 185 -9.06 -50.38 -23.87
N SER A 186 -9.98 -50.69 -24.77
CA SER A 186 -10.85 -49.67 -25.40
C SER A 186 -11.80 -49.05 -24.38
N ARG A 187 -12.41 -49.86 -23.49
CA ARG A 187 -13.21 -49.36 -22.36
C ARG A 187 -12.35 -48.48 -21.46
N ARG A 188 -11.16 -48.94 -21.07
CA ARG A 188 -10.24 -48.16 -20.24
C ARG A 188 -9.85 -46.83 -20.89
N ARG A 189 -9.58 -46.83 -22.20
CA ARG A 189 -9.33 -45.60 -22.96
C ARG A 189 -10.52 -44.64 -22.90
N THR A 190 -11.75 -45.12 -23.05
CA THR A 190 -12.94 -44.26 -22.97
C THR A 190 -13.14 -43.67 -21.58
N GLU A 191 -12.90 -44.44 -20.52
CA GLU A 191 -12.91 -43.95 -19.13
C GLU A 191 -11.89 -42.84 -18.92
N LEU A 192 -10.64 -43.03 -19.39
CA LEU A 192 -9.58 -42.03 -19.30
C LEU A 192 -9.92 -40.75 -20.08
N VAL A 193 -10.56 -40.87 -21.25
CA VAL A 193 -11.02 -39.69 -22.01
C VAL A 193 -12.11 -38.93 -21.25
N ASN A 194 -13.05 -39.65 -20.65
CA ASN A 194 -14.15 -39.05 -19.89
C ASN A 194 -13.64 -38.40 -18.59
N SER A 195 -12.70 -39.04 -17.88
CA SER A 195 -12.08 -38.47 -16.69
C SER A 195 -11.27 -37.20 -17.01
N LEU A 196 -10.53 -37.20 -18.12
CA LEU A 196 -9.82 -36.01 -18.62
C LEU A 196 -10.78 -34.86 -18.95
N LYS A 197 -11.90 -35.13 -19.62
CA LYS A 197 -12.92 -34.10 -19.92
C LYS A 197 -13.54 -33.54 -18.64
N SER A 198 -13.99 -34.43 -17.74
CA SER A 198 -14.61 -34.05 -16.47
C SER A 198 -13.69 -33.21 -15.59
N THR A 199 -12.42 -33.59 -15.48
CA THR A 199 -11.42 -32.84 -14.68
C THR A 199 -11.07 -31.49 -15.30
N TYR A 200 -10.99 -31.41 -16.63
CA TYR A 200 -10.76 -30.16 -17.34
C TYR A 200 -11.95 -29.18 -17.18
N GLU A 201 -13.16 -29.64 -17.45
CA GLU A 201 -14.37 -28.82 -17.42
C GLU A 201 -14.81 -28.50 -15.99
N GLY A 202 -14.73 -29.46 -15.08
CA GLY A 202 -15.24 -29.32 -13.70
C GLY A 202 -14.29 -28.62 -12.74
N SER A 203 -12.97 -28.76 -12.91
CA SER A 203 -12.01 -28.19 -11.94
C SER A 203 -11.04 -27.21 -12.58
N TYR A 204 -10.42 -27.55 -13.71
CA TYR A 204 -9.38 -26.70 -14.30
C TYR A 204 -9.93 -25.39 -14.86
N LYS A 205 -11.06 -25.43 -15.59
CA LYS A 205 -11.66 -24.23 -16.21
C LYS A 205 -12.19 -23.24 -15.15
N PRO A 206 -12.99 -23.64 -14.14
CA PRO A 206 -13.41 -22.74 -13.07
C PRO A 206 -12.22 -22.15 -12.29
N LEU A 207 -11.19 -22.96 -12.02
CA LEU A 207 -9.99 -22.51 -11.34
C LEU A 207 -9.22 -21.45 -12.15
N LYS A 208 -9.17 -21.63 -13.49
CA LYS A 208 -8.57 -20.65 -14.40
C LYS A 208 -9.35 -19.32 -14.38
N ASP A 209 -10.67 -19.41 -14.38
CA ASP A 209 -11.55 -18.22 -14.37
C ASP A 209 -11.47 -17.49 -13.01
N GLU A 210 -11.43 -18.22 -11.89
CA GLU A 210 -11.21 -17.65 -10.56
C GLU A 210 -9.85 -16.94 -10.47
N LEU A 211 -8.79 -17.58 -10.98
CA LEU A 211 -7.45 -16.97 -11.03
C LEU A 211 -7.43 -15.69 -11.87
N MET A 212 -8.17 -15.66 -12.98
CA MET A 212 -8.29 -14.47 -13.82
C MET A 212 -9.03 -13.34 -13.07
N GLY A 213 -10.14 -13.64 -12.40
CA GLY A 213 -10.89 -12.68 -11.59
C GLY A 213 -10.12 -12.17 -10.36
N LEU A 214 -9.29 -13.01 -9.74
CA LEU A 214 -8.42 -12.56 -8.65
C LEU A 214 -7.29 -11.67 -9.17
N ARG A 215 -6.74 -11.95 -10.36
CA ARG A 215 -5.73 -11.09 -11.00
C ARG A 215 -6.28 -9.71 -11.35
N SER A 216 -7.51 -9.60 -11.83
CA SER A 216 -8.14 -8.30 -12.09
C SER A 216 -8.32 -7.51 -10.79
N LYS A 217 -8.86 -8.13 -9.74
CA LYS A 217 -8.97 -7.52 -8.40
C LYS A 217 -7.62 -7.04 -7.84
N VAL A 218 -6.56 -7.84 -8.02
CA VAL A 218 -5.21 -7.43 -7.64
C VAL A 218 -4.74 -6.18 -8.40
N ASN A 219 -5.05 -6.07 -9.68
CA ASN A 219 -4.71 -4.88 -10.46
C ASN A 219 -5.51 -3.65 -10.01
N GLU A 220 -6.80 -3.80 -9.73
CA GLU A 220 -7.64 -2.73 -9.16
C GLU A 220 -7.09 -2.22 -7.82
N ILE A 221 -6.71 -3.13 -6.93
CA ILE A 221 -6.11 -2.76 -5.64
C ILE A 221 -4.75 -2.08 -5.83
N ARG A 222 -3.92 -2.52 -6.78
CA ARG A 222 -2.67 -1.82 -7.09
C ARG A 222 -2.91 -0.39 -7.58
N ASN A 223 -3.92 -0.20 -8.43
CA ASN A 223 -4.28 1.12 -8.96
C ASN A 223 -4.73 2.04 -7.83
N SER A 224 -5.66 1.58 -6.97
CA SER A 224 -6.10 2.35 -5.80
C SER A 224 -4.96 2.66 -4.81
N ILE A 225 -4.04 1.72 -4.57
CA ILE A 225 -2.83 1.99 -3.79
C ILE A 225 -1.97 3.08 -4.46
N GLY A 226 -1.87 3.05 -5.79
CA GLY A 226 -1.19 4.08 -6.58
C GLY A 226 -1.80 5.47 -6.39
N GLU A 227 -3.12 5.58 -6.47
CA GLU A 227 -3.87 6.82 -6.24
C GLU A 227 -3.72 7.33 -4.80
N LEU A 228 -3.87 6.45 -3.80
CA LEU A 228 -3.68 6.80 -2.39
C LEU A 228 -2.24 7.27 -2.10
N LYS A 229 -1.23 6.71 -2.78
CA LYS A 229 0.15 7.20 -2.66
C LYS A 229 0.30 8.62 -3.20
N LYS A 230 -0.25 8.91 -4.39
CA LYS A 230 -0.26 10.27 -4.95
C LYS A 230 -0.93 11.24 -4.00
N ARG A 231 -2.12 10.89 -3.49
CA ARG A 231 -2.87 11.71 -2.55
C ARG A 231 -2.11 11.97 -1.25
N ARG A 232 -1.44 10.95 -0.72
CA ARG A 232 -0.57 11.08 0.46
C ARG A 232 0.58 12.07 0.21
N ASP A 233 1.19 12.01 -0.97
CA ASP A 233 2.35 12.84 -1.30
C ASP A 233 1.94 14.30 -1.54
N GLU A 234 0.78 14.54 -2.15
CA GLU A 234 0.13 15.86 -2.20
C GLU A 234 -0.11 16.42 -0.80
N LEU A 235 -0.77 15.66 0.09
CA LEU A 235 -1.04 16.09 1.46
C LEU A 235 0.24 16.36 2.26
N LYS A 236 1.32 15.62 2.00
CA LYS A 236 2.64 15.90 2.61
C LYS A 236 3.22 17.21 2.11
N ALA A 237 3.15 17.49 0.81
CA ALA A 237 3.62 18.73 0.23
C ALA A 237 2.86 19.94 0.82
N GLU A 238 1.52 19.89 0.83
CA GLU A 238 0.68 20.92 1.44
C GLU A 238 1.00 21.13 2.93
N ARG A 239 1.16 20.04 3.68
CA ARG A 239 1.55 20.10 5.10
C ARG A 239 2.91 20.79 5.30
N ASP A 240 3.88 20.50 4.44
CA ASP A 240 5.22 21.06 4.57
C ASP A 240 5.26 22.52 4.13
N GLU A 241 4.41 22.94 3.20
CA GLU A 241 4.18 24.34 2.85
C GLU A 241 3.55 25.12 4.02
N ILE A 242 2.52 24.57 4.67
CA ILE A 242 1.94 25.17 5.89
C ILE A 242 3.00 25.34 6.98
N LYS A 243 3.88 24.34 7.19
CA LYS A 243 4.98 24.47 8.16
C LYS A 243 5.94 25.59 7.80
N LYS A 244 6.28 25.77 6.51
CA LYS A 244 7.13 26.89 6.06
C LYS A 244 6.46 28.24 6.35
N GLN A 245 5.18 28.37 6.06
CA GLN A 245 4.40 29.58 6.37
C GLN A 245 4.41 29.87 7.88
N MET A 246 4.16 28.86 8.72
CA MET A 246 4.22 29.04 10.17
C MET A 246 5.61 29.46 10.66
N LEU A 247 6.69 28.88 10.11
CA LEU A 247 8.07 29.29 10.45
C LEU A 247 8.32 30.76 10.10
N GLY A 248 7.83 31.22 8.94
CA GLY A 248 7.85 32.63 8.56
C GLY A 248 7.12 33.53 9.57
N LEU A 249 5.91 33.12 9.99
CA LEU A 249 5.16 33.85 11.02
C LEU A 249 5.88 33.86 12.37
N TYR A 250 6.53 32.77 12.79
CA TYR A 250 7.31 32.75 14.03
C TYR A 250 8.49 33.73 13.99
N ALA A 251 9.18 33.83 12.84
CA ALA A 251 10.24 34.82 12.64
C ALA A 251 9.67 36.25 12.73
N ARG A 252 8.56 36.53 12.05
CA ARG A 252 7.88 37.83 12.09
C ARG A 252 7.45 38.21 13.51
N ILE A 253 6.86 37.28 14.26
CA ILE A 253 6.47 37.49 15.67
C ILE A 253 7.70 37.81 16.52
N LYS A 254 8.85 37.16 16.27
CA LYS A 254 10.10 37.45 16.98
C LYS A 254 10.58 38.87 16.70
N GLU A 255 10.63 39.28 15.42
CA GLU A 255 10.99 40.64 15.01
C GLU A 255 10.08 41.69 15.65
N LEU A 256 8.75 41.48 15.59
CA LEU A 256 7.77 42.40 16.19
C LEU A 256 7.89 42.49 17.72
N LYS A 257 8.31 41.40 18.39
CA LYS A 257 8.59 41.44 19.84
C LYS A 257 9.85 42.24 20.15
N GLU A 258 10.87 42.15 19.30
CA GLU A 258 12.11 42.92 19.45
C GLU A 258 11.85 44.41 19.23
N THR A 259 11.11 44.79 18.18
CA THR A 259 10.72 46.19 17.94
C THR A 259 9.84 46.73 19.06
N LYS A 260 8.88 45.94 19.56
CA LYS A 260 8.07 46.30 20.73
C LYS A 260 8.93 46.61 21.95
N ARG A 261 9.95 45.79 22.24
CA ARG A 261 10.87 46.02 23.37
C ARG A 261 11.63 47.33 23.21
N GLN A 262 12.18 47.57 22.01
CA GLN A 262 12.90 48.82 21.71
C GLN A 262 12.02 50.06 21.90
N ILE A 263 10.78 50.03 21.40
CA ILE A 263 9.84 51.14 21.58
C ILE A 263 9.53 51.37 23.07
N ILE A 264 9.33 50.30 23.85
CA ILE A 264 9.09 50.41 25.30
C ILE A 264 10.30 51.05 26.01
N ASP A 265 11.52 50.64 25.65
CA ASP A 265 12.75 51.20 26.21
C ASP A 265 12.90 52.69 25.86
N GLU A 266 12.59 53.08 24.63
CA GLU A 266 12.57 54.48 24.20
C GLU A 266 11.52 55.32 24.92
N ILE A 267 10.31 54.78 25.12
CA ILE A 267 9.24 55.42 25.91
C ILE A 267 9.73 55.64 27.34
N ASN A 268 10.32 54.62 27.97
CA ASN A 268 10.83 54.71 29.33
C ASN A 268 11.96 55.75 29.46
N LYS A 269 12.88 55.79 28.50
CA LYS A 269 13.95 56.80 28.43
C LYS A 269 13.38 58.21 28.30
N ASN A 270 12.44 58.43 27.38
CA ASN A 270 11.82 59.73 27.17
C ASN A 270 10.97 60.18 28.38
N ARG A 271 10.28 59.24 29.05
CA ARG A 271 9.58 59.52 30.33
C ARG A 271 10.55 59.97 31.41
N LEU A 272 11.71 59.32 31.55
CA LEU A 272 12.72 59.71 32.53
C LEU A 272 13.30 61.11 32.23
N LEU A 273 13.58 61.39 30.96
CA LEU A 273 14.00 62.72 30.51
C LEU A 273 12.93 63.78 30.74
N LEU A 274 11.65 63.46 30.52
CA LEU A 274 10.52 64.34 30.77
C LEU A 274 10.42 64.72 32.26
N VAL A 275 10.54 63.73 33.15
CA VAL A 275 10.55 63.96 34.61
C VAL A 275 11.75 64.84 35.01
N ALA A 276 12.93 64.58 34.45
CA ALA A 276 14.11 65.40 34.70
C ALA A 276 13.95 66.84 34.18
N ALA A 277 13.39 67.02 32.98
CA ALA A 277 13.11 68.33 32.38
C ALA A 277 12.10 69.12 33.21
N ARG A 278 10.99 68.51 33.65
CA ARG A 278 10.01 69.13 34.54
C ARG A 278 10.62 69.55 35.89
N LYS A 279 11.44 68.68 36.50
CA LYS A 279 12.17 69.02 37.75
C LYS A 279 13.15 70.17 37.54
N SER A 280 13.87 70.18 36.41
CA SER A 280 14.82 71.25 36.08
C SER A 280 14.11 72.57 35.80
N ALA A 281 12.95 72.55 35.13
CA ALA A 281 12.13 73.74 34.89
C ALA A 281 11.62 74.32 36.21
N ALA A 282 11.05 73.49 37.09
CA ALA A 282 10.61 73.90 38.41
C ALA A 282 11.77 74.44 39.28
N ALA A 283 12.96 73.84 39.21
CA ALA A 283 14.14 74.35 39.91
C ALA A 283 14.63 75.68 39.34
N ALA A 284 14.55 75.89 38.02
CA ALA A 284 14.89 77.16 37.39
C ALA A 284 13.87 78.26 37.73
N GLU A 285 12.58 77.94 37.78
CA GLU A 285 11.53 78.85 38.26
C GLU A 285 11.77 79.23 39.72
N ARG A 286 12.05 78.26 40.61
CA ARG A 286 12.42 78.53 42.01
C ARG A 286 13.65 79.43 42.12
N ARG A 287 14.70 79.16 41.34
CA ARG A 287 15.89 80.03 41.30
C ARG A 287 15.56 81.44 40.83
N ARG A 288 14.72 81.60 39.80
CA ARG A 288 14.27 82.91 39.31
C ARG A 288 13.45 83.65 40.37
N SER A 289 12.55 82.98 41.08
CA SER A 289 11.79 83.59 42.18
C SER A 289 12.69 83.92 43.37
N GLU A 290 13.67 83.08 43.70
CA GLU A 290 14.66 83.36 44.73
C GLU A 290 15.57 84.53 44.33
N GLU A 291 15.94 84.64 43.05
CA GLU A 291 16.74 85.74 42.50
C GLU A 291 15.94 87.04 42.43
N SER A 292 14.63 86.99 42.12
CA SER A 292 13.77 88.18 42.17
C SER A 292 13.56 88.65 43.61
N VAL A 293 13.28 87.73 44.55
CA VAL A 293 13.17 88.05 45.99
C VAL A 293 14.50 88.58 46.53
N LYS A 294 15.64 87.95 46.18
CA LYS A 294 16.98 88.48 46.55
C LYS A 294 17.29 89.80 45.87
N GLY A 295 16.81 90.02 44.64
CA GLY A 295 16.96 91.28 43.91
C GLY A 295 16.16 92.41 44.55
N GLU A 296 14.92 92.13 44.96
CA GLU A 296 14.07 93.05 45.72
C GLU A 296 14.67 93.34 47.09
N LEU A 297 15.12 92.32 47.82
CA LEU A 297 15.82 92.50 49.09
C LEU A 297 17.11 93.31 48.92
N ARG A 298 17.89 93.08 47.86
CA ARG A 298 19.09 93.89 47.54
C ARG A 298 18.74 95.32 47.18
N ARG A 299 17.64 95.56 46.45
CA ARG A 299 17.17 96.90 46.10
C ARG A 299 16.72 97.64 47.35
N LYS A 300 15.91 97.01 48.21
CA LYS A 300 15.50 97.54 49.51
C LYS A 300 16.70 97.82 50.43
N ALA A 301 17.68 96.92 50.47
CA ALA A 301 18.91 97.12 51.23
C ALA A 301 19.75 98.29 50.69
N MET A 302 19.85 98.46 49.36
CA MET A 302 20.51 99.63 48.76
C MET A 302 19.76 100.93 49.04
N GLU A 303 18.42 100.92 48.98
CA GLU A 303 17.58 102.07 49.33
C GLU A 303 17.76 102.47 50.80
N ALA A 304 17.82 101.50 51.73
CA ALA A 304 18.12 101.73 53.14
C ALA A 304 19.55 102.29 53.36
N LEU A 305 20.54 101.78 52.62
CA LEU A 305 21.93 102.26 52.67
C LEU A 305 22.04 103.70 52.15
N GLN A 306 21.34 104.04 51.07
CA GLN A 306 21.27 105.41 50.53
C GLN A 306 20.55 106.38 51.48
N LYS A 307 19.52 105.94 52.22
CA LYS A 307 18.88 106.75 53.27
C LYS A 307 19.83 107.02 54.44
N LEU A 308 20.62 106.01 54.83
CA LEU A 308 21.68 106.14 55.84
C LEU A 308 22.77 107.13 55.42
N GLU A 309 23.25 107.05 54.17
CA GLU A 309 24.26 107.97 53.62
C GLU A 309 23.76 109.43 53.54
N LYS A 310 22.44 109.65 53.47
CA LYS A 310 21.80 110.98 53.48
C LYS A 310 21.52 111.53 54.88
N GLY A 311 21.83 110.79 55.95
CA GLY A 311 21.72 111.25 57.34
C GLY A 311 20.30 111.23 57.93
N GLU A 312 19.37 110.49 57.32
CA GLU A 312 18.01 110.29 57.82
C GLU A 312 17.95 109.14 58.84
N ARG A 313 17.02 109.19 59.81
CA ARG A 313 16.84 108.11 60.81
C ARG A 313 16.21 106.89 60.12
N VAL A 314 16.91 105.77 60.11
CA VAL A 314 16.43 104.47 59.58
C VAL A 314 16.00 103.58 60.74
N SER A 315 14.86 102.89 60.62
CA SER A 315 14.37 101.96 61.66
C SER A 315 15.13 100.63 61.64
N LEU A 316 15.15 99.89 62.76
CA LEU A 316 15.84 98.60 62.86
C LEU A 316 15.25 97.56 61.87
N ASP A 317 13.94 97.63 61.66
CA ASP A 317 13.20 96.76 60.75
C ASP A 317 13.49 97.07 59.27
N GLU A 318 13.63 98.36 58.92
CA GLU A 318 14.10 98.81 57.60
C GLU A 318 15.55 98.38 57.30
N LEU A 319 16.41 98.26 58.32
CA LEU A 319 17.81 97.84 58.18
C LEU A 319 17.97 96.32 58.02
N MET A 320 17.09 95.54 58.67
CA MET A 320 17.10 94.08 58.59
C MET A 320 16.30 93.54 57.39
N GLY A 321 15.57 94.41 56.67
CA GLY A 321 14.75 94.02 55.52
C GLY A 321 13.57 93.12 55.89
N LEU A 322 13.10 93.22 57.13
CA LEU A 322 11.92 92.52 57.63
C LEU A 322 10.73 93.48 57.54
N GLU A 323 9.60 92.98 57.06
CA GLU A 323 8.35 93.76 57.07
C GLU A 323 7.90 93.98 58.51
N ASP A 324 7.37 95.17 58.76
CA ASP A 324 6.50 95.45 59.91
C ASP A 324 5.26 94.54 59.78
N SER A 325 5.34 93.35 60.35
CA SER A 325 4.15 92.63 60.74
C SER A 325 3.58 93.34 61.97
N ASP A 326 2.54 94.15 61.77
CA ASP A 326 1.27 93.94 62.48
C ASP A 326 0.12 94.80 61.95
N ASP A 327 -1.04 94.14 61.93
CA ASP A 327 -2.42 94.63 61.91
C ASP A 327 -3.08 95.03 60.59
N GLN A 328 -3.87 94.09 60.03
CA GLN A 328 -5.33 94.25 60.09
C GLN A 328 -6.08 92.91 60.08
N GLN A 329 -6.87 92.72 61.13
CA GLN A 329 -7.94 91.74 61.26
C GLN A 329 -9.04 91.96 60.21
N SER A 330 -9.71 90.86 59.85
CA SER A 330 -11.17 90.71 59.62
C SER A 330 -11.57 90.16 58.24
N GLU A 331 -12.33 89.04 58.32
CA GLU A 331 -13.12 88.31 57.31
C GLU A 331 -12.44 87.24 56.44
#